data_AF-A0A024GND1-F1
#
_entry.id   AF-A0A024GND1-F1
#
_cell.length_a   1.000
_cell.length_b   1.000
_cell.length_c   1.000
_cell.angle_alpha   90.00
_cell.angle_beta   90.00
_cell.angle_gamma   90.00
#
_symmetry.space_group_name_H-M   'P 1'
#
loop_
_entity.id
_entity.type
_entity.pdbx_description
1 polymer ?
#
loop_
_entity_poly.entity_id
_entity_poly.type
_entity_poly.pdbx_seq_one_letter_code
_entity_poly.pdbx_strand_id
1 'polypeptide(L)'
;MTKAQFASVYRFDTSSYCYTERKFGLEMDTTTDAQKAPQKLEVMTLQGNLMEQTYVAQIWVLAKAICIWIGSGHEQPRFSSMSTAVKTPYSPMPLVTAVVGISELSEQQIAQRVAVSAKRQCFVSCQLPDIPELITHAEKHIIKFLRDKEIIPRRKTVAMEEQK
;
A
#
# COMPACT_ATOMS: atom_id res chain seq x y z
N MET A 1 40.21 -0.04 11.26
CA MET A 1 39.32 -1.22 11.18
C MET A 1 38.01 -0.79 10.54
N THR A 2 37.54 -1.62 9.62
CA THR A 2 36.86 -1.25 8.37
C THR A 2 35.35 -1.05 8.52
N LYS A 3 34.82 0.00 7.88
CA LYS A 3 33.38 0.25 7.67
C LYS A 3 32.83 -0.78 6.68
N ALA A 4 31.71 -1.43 7.02
CA ALA A 4 30.92 -2.19 6.06
C ALA A 4 29.55 -1.50 5.88
N GLN A 5 29.41 -0.78 4.77
CA GLN A 5 28.11 -0.34 4.24
C GLN A 5 27.44 -1.56 3.58
N PHE A 6 26.26 -1.95 4.07
CA PHE A 6 25.37 -2.85 3.34
C PHE A 6 24.38 -2.01 2.54
N ALA A 7 24.65 -1.85 1.24
CA ALA A 7 23.70 -1.37 0.26
C ALA A 7 23.19 -2.58 -0.54
N SER A 8 21.98 -3.06 -0.22
CA SER A 8 21.31 -4.07 -1.04
C SER A 8 20.49 -3.36 -2.13
N VAL A 9 21.10 -3.23 -3.32
CA VAL A 9 20.42 -2.73 -4.51
C VAL A 9 19.78 -3.93 -5.22
N TYR A 10 18.47 -4.10 -5.04
CA TYR A 10 17.70 -5.03 -5.88
C TYR A 10 17.37 -4.33 -7.20
N ARG A 11 18.08 -4.71 -8.28
CA ARG A 11 17.61 -4.47 -9.65
C ARG A 11 16.58 -5.56 -9.98
N PHE A 12 15.32 -5.18 -10.13
CA PHE A 12 14.32 -6.03 -10.76
C PHE A 12 14.32 -5.74 -12.27
N ASP A 13 14.70 -6.75 -13.04
CA ASP A 13 14.63 -6.77 -14.49
C ASP A 13 13.17 -6.95 -14.91
N THR A 14 12.62 -5.98 -15.64
CA THR A 14 11.26 -6.04 -16.18
C THR A 14 11.30 -6.64 -17.58
N SER A 15 11.37 -7.96 -17.66
CA SER A 15 11.11 -8.66 -18.91
C SER A 15 10.28 -9.91 -18.63
N SER A 16 9.18 -10.01 -19.37
CA SER A 16 8.30 -11.18 -19.49
C SER A 16 7.15 -11.30 -18.48
N TYR A 17 6.03 -10.65 -18.80
CA TYR A 17 4.70 -11.24 -18.58
C TYR A 17 3.80 -10.91 -19.78
N CYS A 18 3.75 -11.83 -20.74
CA CYS A 18 2.68 -11.90 -21.74
C CYS A 18 1.46 -12.52 -21.07
N TYR A 19 0.41 -11.75 -20.83
CA TYR A 19 -0.89 -12.26 -20.38
C TYR A 19 -1.86 -12.27 -21.56
N THR A 20 -2.34 -13.47 -21.92
CA THR A 20 -3.33 -13.72 -22.97
C THR A 20 -4.70 -13.13 -22.61
N GLU A 21 -5.21 -12.24 -23.46
CA GLU A 21 -6.56 -11.68 -23.39
C GLU A 21 -7.64 -12.77 -23.57
N ARG A 22 -8.57 -12.88 -22.61
CA ARG A 22 -9.93 -13.38 -22.89
C ARG A 22 -10.87 -12.18 -22.98
N LYS A 23 -11.43 -11.98 -24.16
CA LYS A 23 -12.43 -10.97 -24.48
C LYS A 23 -13.66 -11.08 -23.57
N PHE A 24 -13.92 -10.05 -22.78
CA PHE A 24 -15.26 -9.67 -22.36
C PHE A 24 -15.46 -8.22 -22.81
N GLY A 25 -16.33 -8.04 -23.80
CA GLY A 25 -16.63 -6.73 -24.37
C GLY A 25 -17.46 -5.90 -23.39
N LEU A 26 -16.92 -4.76 -22.99
CA LEU A 26 -17.66 -3.57 -22.57
C LEU A 26 -16.94 -2.37 -23.19
N GLU A 27 -17.73 -1.53 -23.85
CA GLU A 27 -17.32 -0.50 -24.81
C GLU A 27 -16.41 0.58 -24.21
N MET A 28 -15.50 1.04 -25.07
CA MET A 28 -14.55 2.13 -24.86
C MET A 28 -15.24 3.49 -24.91
N ASP A 29 -14.97 4.33 -23.91
CA ASP A 29 -14.82 5.77 -24.11
C ASP A 29 -13.32 6.09 -24.21
N THR A 30 -12.84 6.21 -25.45
CA THR A 30 -11.52 6.75 -25.77
C THR A 30 -11.59 8.26 -25.81
N THR A 31 -11.01 8.94 -24.81
CA THR A 31 -10.39 10.26 -25.01
C THR A 31 -9.36 10.54 -23.92
N THR A 32 -8.10 10.66 -24.36
CA THR A 32 -6.98 11.31 -23.65
C THR A 32 -6.32 10.54 -22.51
N ASP A 33 -5.38 9.64 -22.84
CA ASP A 33 -4.32 9.24 -21.89
C ASP A 33 -3.11 8.62 -22.61
N ALA A 34 -2.62 9.26 -23.67
CA ALA A 34 -1.42 8.85 -24.40
C ALA A 34 -0.24 9.79 -24.14
N GLN A 35 -0.03 10.20 -22.88
CA GLN A 35 1.22 10.84 -22.42
C GLN A 35 1.25 10.88 -20.88
N LYS A 36 1.31 9.73 -20.23
CA LYS A 36 1.70 9.67 -18.81
C LYS A 36 3.13 9.17 -18.76
N ALA A 37 4.04 10.04 -18.33
CA ALA A 37 5.44 9.69 -18.09
C ALA A 37 5.55 8.34 -17.37
N PRO A 38 6.59 7.53 -17.62
CA PRO A 38 6.80 6.29 -16.88
C PRO A 38 6.76 6.62 -15.40
N GLN A 39 5.68 6.23 -14.73
CA GLN A 39 5.52 6.56 -13.31
C GLN A 39 6.61 5.81 -12.57
N LYS A 40 7.51 6.60 -11.98
CA LYS A 40 8.65 6.11 -11.23
C LYS A 40 8.14 5.24 -10.08
N LEU A 41 8.54 3.98 -10.07
CA LEU A 41 8.36 3.11 -8.93
C LEU A 41 9.20 3.67 -7.78
N GLU A 42 8.54 4.10 -6.71
CA GLU A 42 9.22 4.59 -5.52
C GLU A 42 9.09 3.58 -4.39
N VAL A 43 10.23 3.12 -3.89
CA VAL A 43 10.31 2.19 -2.77
C VAL A 43 10.79 2.96 -1.56
N MET A 44 10.01 2.91 -0.49
CA MET A 44 10.34 3.54 0.77
C MET A 44 10.31 2.51 1.87
N THR A 45 11.21 2.68 2.84
CA THR A 45 11.25 1.86 4.04
C THR A 45 10.91 2.76 5.22
N LEU A 46 9.97 2.29 6.03
CA LEU A 46 9.57 2.89 7.29
C LEU A 46 9.87 1.86 8.38
N GLN A 47 10.49 2.30 9.46
CA GLN A 47 10.69 1.46 10.64
C GLN A 47 10.05 2.15 11.83
N GLY A 48 9.46 1.38 12.71
CA GLY A 48 8.93 1.88 13.97
C GLY A 48 9.11 0.85 15.07
N ASN A 49 8.93 1.32 16.30
CA ASN A 49 8.90 0.49 17.49
C ASN A 49 7.67 0.86 18.31
N LEU A 50 7.09 -0.14 18.96
CA LEU A 50 6.12 0.03 20.01
C LEU A 50 6.60 -0.77 21.22
N MET A 51 6.94 -0.06 22.29
CA MET A 51 7.61 -0.65 23.46
C MET A 51 8.91 -1.36 23.04
N GLU A 52 8.99 -2.68 23.19
CA GLU A 52 10.14 -3.51 22.81
C GLU A 52 9.99 -4.17 21.44
N GLN A 53 8.81 -4.05 20.81
CA GLN A 53 8.55 -4.70 19.53
C GLN A 53 8.87 -3.76 18.37
N THR A 54 9.78 -4.19 17.51
CA THR A 54 10.18 -3.46 16.31
C THR A 54 9.45 -4.02 15.08
N TYR A 55 9.00 -3.12 14.21
CA TYR A 55 8.43 -3.48 12.92
C TYR A 55 9.08 -2.69 11.80
N VAL A 56 9.12 -3.31 10.63
CA VAL A 56 9.57 -2.71 9.38
C VAL A 56 8.41 -2.75 8.40
N ALA A 57 8.16 -1.62 7.74
CA ALA A 57 7.20 -1.51 6.68
C ALA A 57 7.91 -1.08 5.39
N GLN A 58 7.73 -1.85 4.33
CA GLN A 58 8.20 -1.50 2.99
C GLN A 58 7.01 -1.07 2.14
N ILE A 59 7.12 0.12 1.56
CA ILE A 59 6.05 0.77 0.81
C ILE A 59 6.52 0.94 -0.63
N TRP A 60 5.80 0.33 -1.56
CA TRP A 60 5.98 0.53 -2.98
C TRP A 60 4.86 1.40 -3.52
N VAL A 61 5.22 2.57 -4.04
CA VAL A 61 4.27 3.47 -4.70
C VAL A 61 4.33 3.20 -6.19
N LEU A 62 3.19 2.76 -6.73
CA LEU A 62 2.98 2.53 -8.15
C LEU A 62 2.01 3.56 -8.73
N ALA A 63 1.81 3.45 -10.04
CA ALA A 63 1.07 4.43 -10.81
C ALA A 63 -0.38 4.66 -10.36
N LYS A 64 -1.05 3.56 -10.02
CA LYS A 64 -2.47 3.50 -9.63
C LYS A 64 -2.68 2.68 -8.36
N ALA A 65 -1.59 2.21 -7.76
CA ALA A 65 -1.62 1.31 -6.61
C ALA A 65 -0.53 1.64 -5.59
N ILE A 66 -0.75 1.23 -4.36
CA ILE A 66 0.24 1.27 -3.29
C ILE A 66 0.35 -0.17 -2.77
N CYS A 67 1.55 -0.70 -2.68
CA CYS A 67 1.80 -1.98 -2.03
C CYS A 67 2.53 -1.72 -0.71
N ILE A 68 2.12 -2.40 0.35
CA ILE A 68 2.65 -2.24 1.69
C ILE A 68 2.93 -3.64 2.22
N TRP A 69 4.19 -3.88 2.57
CA TRP A 69 4.60 -5.03 3.35
C TRP A 69 4.93 -4.58 4.75
N ILE A 70 4.47 -5.31 5.76
CA ILE A 70 4.71 -5.03 7.17
C ILE A 70 5.20 -6.33 7.80
N GLY A 71 6.35 -6.29 8.46
CA GLY A 71 6.88 -7.44 9.16
C GLY A 71 7.59 -7.07 10.46
N SER A 72 7.84 -8.08 11.28
CA SER A 72 8.69 -7.95 12.46
C SER A 72 10.13 -7.64 12.03
N GLY A 73 10.81 -6.74 12.76
CA GLY A 73 12.22 -6.41 12.49
C GLY A 73 13.19 -7.57 12.73
N HIS A 74 12.75 -8.63 13.40
CA HIS A 74 13.54 -9.81 13.73
C HIS A 74 13.41 -10.96 12.73
N GLU A 75 12.41 -10.90 11.85
CA GLU A 75 12.11 -11.97 10.90
C GLU A 75 12.51 -11.61 9.48
N GLN A 76 12.83 -12.62 8.66
CA GLN A 76 13.08 -12.40 7.24
C GLN A 76 11.79 -11.97 6.54
N PRO A 77 11.85 -11.01 5.59
CA PRO A 77 10.68 -10.59 4.85
C PRO A 77 10.10 -11.73 4.02
N ARG A 78 8.84 -12.06 4.28
CA ARG A 78 8.09 -13.13 3.60
C ARG A 78 6.71 -12.62 3.23
N PHE A 79 6.25 -12.98 2.03
CA PHE A 79 4.88 -12.78 1.58
C PHE A 79 4.10 -14.09 1.78
N SER A 80 3.62 -14.34 2.99
CA SER A 80 2.76 -15.51 3.28
C SER A 80 1.28 -15.22 2.99
N SER A 81 0.86 -13.97 3.18
CA SER A 81 -0.49 -13.47 3.02
C SER A 81 -0.48 -12.14 2.27
N MET A 82 -1.53 -11.86 1.50
CA MET A 82 -1.72 -10.54 0.90
C MET A 82 -3.20 -10.26 0.67
N SER A 83 -3.61 -9.05 0.99
CA SER A 83 -4.96 -8.52 0.81
C SER A 83 -4.92 -7.33 -0.12
N THR A 84 -5.91 -7.20 -0.99
CA THR A 84 -6.12 -6.00 -1.80
C THR A 84 -7.40 -5.32 -1.41
N ALA A 85 -7.39 -3.99 -1.45
CA ALA A 85 -8.58 -3.16 -1.35
C ALA A 85 -8.67 -2.25 -2.57
N VAL A 86 -9.85 -2.24 -3.20
CA VAL A 86 -10.15 -1.47 -4.40
C VAL A 86 -11.34 -0.56 -4.12
N LYS A 87 -11.14 0.75 -4.29
CA LYS A 87 -12.23 1.71 -4.24
C LYS A 87 -12.93 1.74 -5.60
N THR A 88 -14.22 1.41 -5.62
CA THR A 88 -15.06 1.49 -6.82
C THR A 88 -15.87 2.79 -6.81
N PRO A 89 -16.31 3.28 -7.98
CA PRO A 89 -17.17 4.46 -8.03
C PRO A 89 -18.59 4.18 -7.51
N TYR A 90 -19.00 2.91 -7.48
CA TYR A 90 -20.36 2.49 -7.12
C TYR A 90 -20.61 2.41 -5.61
N SER A 91 -19.55 2.25 -4.80
CA SER A 91 -19.67 2.10 -3.36
C SER A 91 -18.71 3.03 -2.62
N PRO A 92 -19.15 3.74 -1.57
CA PRO A 92 -18.25 4.49 -0.72
C PRO A 92 -17.27 3.58 0.05
N MET A 93 -17.64 2.30 0.24
CA MET A 93 -16.82 1.30 0.92
C MET A 93 -15.95 0.54 -0.08
N PRO A 94 -14.61 0.53 0.06
CA PRO A 94 -13.74 -0.26 -0.81
C PRO A 94 -14.01 -1.75 -0.67
N LEU A 95 -13.96 -2.45 -1.81
CA LEU A 95 -14.02 -3.91 -1.87
C LEU A 95 -12.68 -4.47 -1.43
N VAL A 96 -12.69 -5.40 -0.47
CA VAL A 96 -11.50 -6.03 0.07
C VAL A 96 -11.52 -7.51 -0.27
N THR A 97 -10.39 -8.06 -0.72
CA THR A 97 -10.26 -9.48 -1.01
C THR A 97 -8.85 -9.98 -0.72
N ALA A 98 -8.74 -11.26 -0.37
CA ALA A 98 -7.47 -11.95 -0.28
C ALA A 98 -6.92 -12.22 -1.69
N VAL A 99 -5.63 -11.92 -1.90
CA VAL A 99 -4.92 -12.18 -3.16
C VAL A 99 -4.03 -13.41 -3.01
N VAL A 100 -3.32 -13.52 -1.89
CA VAL A 100 -2.36 -14.59 -1.63
C VAL A 100 -2.58 -15.13 -0.23
N GLY A 101 -2.55 -16.46 -0.11
CA GLY A 101 -2.59 -17.15 1.18
C GLY A 101 -3.89 -16.93 1.96
N ILE A 102 -3.83 -17.29 3.24
CA ILE A 102 -4.91 -17.00 4.19
C ILE A 102 -4.67 -15.56 4.65
N SER A 103 -5.59 -14.68 4.27
CA SER A 103 -5.57 -13.27 4.58
C SER A 103 -6.20 -13.04 5.95
N GLU A 104 -5.44 -12.41 6.84
CA GLU A 104 -5.91 -12.06 8.17
C GLU A 104 -6.84 -10.83 8.14
N LEU A 105 -7.80 -10.79 9.06
CA LEU A 105 -8.75 -9.68 9.17
C LEU A 105 -8.04 -8.33 9.39
N SER A 106 -6.94 -8.31 10.13
CA SER A 106 -6.12 -7.12 10.36
C SER A 106 -5.53 -6.55 9.06
N GLU A 107 -5.02 -7.42 8.20
CA GLU A 107 -4.46 -7.08 6.89
C GLU A 107 -5.53 -6.48 5.97
N GLN A 108 -6.70 -7.10 5.92
CA GLN A 108 -7.85 -6.62 5.16
C GLN A 108 -8.30 -5.23 5.61
N GLN A 109 -8.37 -5.02 6.92
CA GLN A 109 -8.76 -3.74 7.50
C GLN A 109 -7.75 -2.63 7.18
N ILE A 110 -6.44 -2.93 7.27
CA ILE A 110 -5.40 -1.96 6.89
C ILE A 110 -5.52 -1.62 5.40
N ALA A 111 -5.67 -2.62 4.53
CA ALA A 111 -5.84 -2.41 3.09
C ALA A 111 -7.03 -1.49 2.81
N GLN A 112 -8.17 -1.74 3.45
CA GLN A 112 -9.37 -0.92 3.30
C GLN A 112 -9.14 0.52 3.73
N ARG A 113 -8.58 0.74 4.94
CA ARG A 113 -8.36 2.10 5.48
C ARG A 113 -7.36 2.90 4.66
N VAL A 114 -6.30 2.25 4.18
CA VAL A 114 -5.35 2.87 3.26
C VAL A 114 -6.00 3.18 1.91
N ALA A 115 -6.80 2.26 1.34
CA ALA A 115 -7.48 2.49 0.07
C ALA A 115 -8.51 3.63 0.14
N VAL A 116 -9.26 3.75 1.25
CA VAL A 116 -10.15 4.89 1.50
C VAL A 116 -9.35 6.20 1.51
N SER A 117 -8.23 6.20 2.22
CA SER A 117 -7.39 7.40 2.39
C SER A 117 -6.72 7.81 1.08
N ALA A 118 -6.09 6.86 0.40
CA ALA A 118 -5.32 7.09 -0.81
C ALA A 118 -6.19 7.30 -2.06
N LYS A 119 -7.45 6.85 -2.05
CA LYS A 119 -8.32 6.78 -3.25
C LYS A 119 -7.67 6.02 -4.41
N ARG A 120 -6.83 5.04 -4.09
CA ARG A 120 -6.09 4.17 -5.02
C ARG A 120 -6.22 2.73 -4.56
N GLN A 121 -5.92 1.79 -5.45
CA GLN A 121 -5.84 0.38 -5.07
C GLN A 121 -4.70 0.18 -4.06
N CYS A 122 -4.93 -0.59 -3.01
CA CYS A 122 -3.94 -0.88 -2.00
C CYS A 122 -3.74 -2.38 -1.87
N PHE A 123 -2.50 -2.83 -1.84
CA PHE A 123 -2.10 -4.18 -1.48
C PHE A 123 -1.40 -4.13 -0.13
N VAL A 124 -1.81 -4.96 0.80
CA VAL A 124 -1.21 -5.02 2.14
C VAL A 124 -0.87 -6.46 2.46
N SER A 125 0.32 -6.63 3.00
CA SER A 125 0.83 -7.89 3.51
C SER A 125 1.29 -7.62 4.95
N CYS A 126 0.69 -8.29 5.93
CA CYS A 126 0.97 -8.06 7.35
C CYS A 126 1.45 -9.36 8.00
N GLN A 127 2.77 -9.43 8.27
CA GLN A 127 3.44 -10.50 9.00
C GLN A 127 3.91 -9.98 10.36
N LEU A 128 2.96 -9.43 11.13
CA LEU A 128 3.19 -9.06 12.51
C LEU A 128 2.55 -10.10 13.44
N PRO A 129 3.06 -10.26 14.67
CA PRO A 129 2.34 -11.00 15.70
C PRO A 129 0.96 -10.37 15.91
N ASP A 130 -0.03 -11.17 16.28
CA ASP A 130 -1.43 -10.76 16.45
C ASP A 130 -1.62 -9.94 17.74
N ILE A 131 -0.95 -8.78 17.78
CA ILE A 131 -0.98 -7.81 18.86
C ILE A 131 -1.68 -6.57 18.30
N PRO A 132 -2.97 -6.37 18.63
CA PRO A 132 -3.80 -5.32 18.00
C PRO A 132 -3.23 -3.91 18.14
N GLU A 133 -2.55 -3.64 19.25
CA GLU A 133 -1.91 -2.35 19.56
C GLU A 133 -0.76 -2.05 18.61
N LEU A 134 0.09 -3.05 18.32
CA LEU A 134 1.20 -2.92 17.38
C LEU A 134 0.69 -2.68 15.96
N ILE A 135 -0.30 -3.48 15.54
CA ILE A 135 -0.92 -3.37 14.21
C ILE A 135 -1.54 -1.98 14.02
N THR A 136 -2.30 -1.50 15.02
CA THR A 136 -2.92 -0.18 14.99
C THR A 136 -1.88 0.94 14.98
N HIS A 137 -0.79 0.78 15.74
CA HIS A 137 0.31 1.74 15.77
C HIS A 137 1.03 1.81 14.41
N ALA A 138 1.35 0.65 13.83
CA ALA A 138 1.99 0.53 12.52
C ALA A 138 1.12 1.17 11.43
N GLU A 139 -0.18 0.89 11.41
CA GLU A 139 -1.11 1.49 10.46
C GLU A 139 -1.13 3.02 10.57
N LYS A 140 -1.30 3.56 11.79
CA LYS A 140 -1.32 5.02 12.02
C LYS A 140 -0.02 5.67 11.55
N HIS A 141 1.12 5.02 11.81
CA HIS A 141 2.42 5.51 11.39
C HIS A 141 2.57 5.50 9.87
N ILE A 142 2.14 4.42 9.20
CA ILE A 142 2.17 4.30 7.73
C ILE A 142 1.28 5.36 7.08
N ILE A 143 0.04 5.53 7.55
CA ILE A 143 -0.88 6.54 7.01
C ILE A 143 -0.30 7.95 7.21
N LYS A 144 0.29 8.24 8.37
CA LYS A 144 0.95 9.53 8.63
C LYS A 144 2.12 9.74 7.66
N PHE A 145 3.00 8.75 7.52
CA PHE A 145 4.14 8.80 6.60
C PHE A 145 3.70 9.05 5.14
N LEU A 146 2.65 8.37 4.69
CA LEU A 146 2.09 8.56 3.34
C LEU A 146 1.47 9.94 3.12
N ARG A 147 0.95 10.59 4.16
CA ARG A 147 0.46 11.98 4.11
C ARG A 147 1.60 12.99 4.11
N ASP A 148 2.67 12.71 4.85
CA ASP A 148 3.83 13.59 4.94
C ASP A 148 4.60 13.63 3.62
N LYS A 149 4.61 12.51 2.88
CA LYS A 149 5.16 12.39 1.53
C LYS A 149 4.21 12.83 0.41
N GLU A 150 3.04 13.34 0.76
CA GLU A 150 2.00 13.82 -0.19
C GLU A 150 1.50 12.74 -1.19
N ILE A 151 1.73 11.46 -0.91
CA ILE A 151 1.21 10.34 -1.71
C ILE A 151 -0.30 10.21 -1.53
N ILE A 152 -0.75 10.42 -0.29
CA ILE A 152 -2.16 10.48 0.08
C ILE A 152 -2.57 11.95 0.18
N PRO A 153 -3.67 12.37 -0.47
CA PRO A 153 -4.17 13.73 -0.34
C PRO A 153 -4.51 14.03 1.12
N ARG A 154 -4.00 15.14 1.66
CA ARG A 154 -4.39 15.62 2.98
C ARG A 154 -5.90 15.85 2.98
N ARG A 155 -6.60 15.27 3.96
CA ARG A 155 -8.04 15.48 4.14
C ARG A 155 -8.24 16.98 4.31
N LYS A 156 -8.79 17.66 3.30
CA LYS A 156 -9.25 19.04 3.44
C LYS A 156 -10.39 18.99 4.45
N THR A 157 -10.16 19.48 5.65
CA THR A 157 -11.25 19.83 6.56
C THR A 157 -12.02 20.92 5.84
N VAL A 158 -13.20 20.58 5.31
CA VAL A 158 -14.13 21.57 4.82
C VAL A 158 -14.58 22.31 6.08
N ALA A 159 -13.96 23.45 6.37
CA ALA A 159 -14.50 24.38 7.32
C ALA A 159 -15.90 24.76 6.78
N MET A 160 -16.94 24.33 7.48
CA MET A 160 -18.29 24.86 7.24
C MET A 160 -18.24 26.32 7.67
N GLU A 161 -18.04 27.19 6.69
CA GLU A 161 -18.29 28.61 6.82
C GLU A 161 -19.82 28.76 6.87
N GLU A 162 -20.35 28.87 8.08
CA GLU A 162 -21.76 29.22 8.33
C GLU A 162 -22.04 30.57 7.66
N GLN A 163 -22.97 30.55 6.70
CA GLN A 163 -23.47 31.73 6.03
C GLN A 163 -24.38 32.54 6.98
N LYS A 164 -23.91 33.76 7.20
CA LYS A 164 -24.57 35.01 7.61
C LYS A 164 -26.10 35.09 7.52
#